data_AF-A0A7S3CGU1-F1
#
_entry.id   AF-A0A7S3CGU1-F1
#
_cell.length_a   1.000
_cell.length_b   1.000
_cell.length_c   1.000
_cell.angle_alpha   90.00
_cell.angle_beta   90.00
_cell.angle_gamma   90.00
#
_symmetry.space_group_name_H-M   'P 1'
#
loop_
_entity.id
_entity.type
_entity.pdbx_description
1 polymer ?
#
loop_
_entity_poly.entity_id
_entity_poly.type
_entity_poly.pdbx_seq_one_letter_code
_entity_poly.pdbx_strand_id
1 'polypeptide(L)'
;FFTNKTVVPSEVTGGTSYTDAAYLEGSEWEAVSPTGFGPRASTGGQTVTDSASTVMYDFGGSRSGHVSGSVFALDLGADKWNFVEPRGPQPEPRTGYSACQSGDLVYVFGGRNALGQVL
;
A
#
# COMPACT_ATOMS: atom_id res chain seq x y z
N PHE A 1 12.15 10.88 -18.37
CA PHE A 1 12.79 9.75 -17.68
C PHE A 1 12.02 9.54 -16.38
N PHE A 2 11.10 8.57 -16.35
CA PHE A 2 10.40 8.19 -15.13
C PHE A 2 11.21 7.06 -14.50
N THR A 3 11.96 7.34 -13.44
CA THR A 3 12.71 6.35 -12.64
C THR A 3 11.96 5.95 -11.38
N ASN A 4 10.68 6.30 -11.25
CA ASN A 4 9.91 5.96 -10.06
C ASN A 4 9.26 4.58 -10.24
N LYS A 5 9.80 3.59 -9.54
CA LYS A 5 9.17 2.29 -9.32
C LYS A 5 7.71 2.51 -8.90
N THR A 6 6.79 2.29 -9.83
CA THR A 6 5.35 2.34 -9.54
C THR A 6 4.92 0.91 -9.28
N VAL A 7 4.69 0.58 -8.01
CA VAL A 7 4.14 -0.74 -7.65
C VAL A 7 2.65 -0.70 -7.96
N VAL A 8 2.22 -1.50 -8.94
CA VAL A 8 0.81 -1.68 -9.25
C VAL A 8 0.31 -2.87 -8.43
N PRO A 9 -0.70 -2.70 -7.56
CA PRO A 9 -1.39 -3.84 -6.96
C PRO A 9 -2.11 -4.61 -8.06
N SER A 10 -1.78 -5.89 -8.28
CA SER A 10 -2.47 -6.68 -9.31
C SER A 10 -3.87 -7.07 -8.83
N GLU A 11 -4.82 -7.12 -9.76
CA GLU A 11 -6.11 -7.74 -9.50
C GLU A 11 -5.95 -9.27 -9.50
N VAL A 12 -6.06 -9.86 -8.31
CA VAL A 12 -6.46 -11.25 -8.07
C VAL A 12 -5.59 -12.33 -8.74
N THR A 13 -4.73 -12.95 -7.94
CA THR A 13 -4.59 -14.42 -7.98
C THR A 13 -4.48 -14.97 -6.56
N GLY A 14 -5.19 -16.07 -6.31
CA GLY A 14 -5.36 -16.71 -5.00
C GLY A 14 -4.09 -17.34 -4.42
N GLY A 15 -3.06 -16.53 -4.18
CA GLY A 15 -1.86 -16.87 -3.42
C GLY A 15 -1.86 -16.16 -2.06
N THR A 16 -1.32 -16.80 -1.04
CA THR A 16 -1.14 -16.24 0.31
C THR A 16 0.06 -15.28 0.41
N SER A 17 0.66 -14.90 -0.73
CA SER A 17 1.90 -14.11 -0.82
C SER A 17 1.74 -12.91 -1.76
N TYR A 18 2.32 -11.77 -1.37
CA TYR A 18 2.46 -10.52 -2.16
C TYR A 18 3.49 -10.63 -3.28
N THR A 19 3.42 -11.74 -4.01
CA THR A 19 4.30 -12.03 -5.14
C THR A 19 3.87 -11.32 -6.41
N ASP A 20 2.88 -10.42 -6.33
CA ASP A 20 2.30 -9.71 -7.47
C ASP A 20 2.69 -8.22 -7.53
N ALA A 21 3.67 -7.79 -6.73
CA ALA A 21 4.29 -6.49 -6.90
C ALA A 21 5.12 -6.48 -8.19
N ALA A 22 5.03 -5.41 -8.98
CA ALA A 22 5.85 -5.22 -10.17
C ALA A 22 6.19 -3.74 -10.34
N TYR A 23 7.33 -3.42 -10.95
CA TYR A 23 7.65 -2.06 -11.38
C TYR A 23 7.80 -2.01 -12.91
N LEU A 24 7.64 -0.81 -13.46
CA LEU A 24 7.89 -0.52 -14.88
C LEU A 24 9.22 0.22 -15.00
N GLU A 25 10.19 -0.36 -15.70
CA GLU A 25 11.44 0.30 -16.09
C GLU A 25 11.47 0.50 -17.60
N GLY A 26 11.48 1.76 -18.04
CA GLY A 26 11.33 2.10 -19.45
C GLY A 26 9.96 1.63 -19.99
N SER A 27 9.93 0.50 -20.68
CA SER A 27 8.73 -0.13 -21.24
C SER A 27 8.55 -1.58 -20.80
N GLU A 28 9.36 -2.06 -19.87
CA GLU A 28 9.34 -3.46 -19.41
C GLU A 28 8.84 -3.55 -17.98
N TRP A 29 7.86 -4.42 -17.75
CA TRP A 29 7.37 -4.75 -16.42
C TRP A 29 8.26 -5.83 -15.82
N GLU A 30 8.72 -5.61 -14.61
CA GLU A 30 9.50 -6.58 -13.85
C GLU A 30 8.79 -6.94 -12.55
N ALA A 31 8.66 -8.25 -12.31
CA ALA A 31 8.06 -8.77 -11.09
C ALA A 31 9.04 -8.61 -9.91
N VAL A 32 8.50 -8.15 -8.79
CA VAL A 32 9.20 -8.10 -7.51
C VAL A 32 8.63 -9.22 -6.63
N SER A 33 9.51 -9.88 -5.88
CA SER A 33 9.10 -10.83 -4.84
C SER A 33 9.54 -10.31 -3.47
N PRO A 34 8.81 -9.33 -2.90
CA PRO A 34 9.22 -8.75 -1.63
C PRO A 34 9.25 -9.78 -0.51
N THR A 35 10.29 -9.71 0.32
CA THR A 35 10.41 -10.52 1.53
C THR A 35 9.77 -9.83 2.74
N GLY A 36 9.72 -10.51 3.88
CA GLY A 36 9.26 -9.92 5.14
C GLY A 36 7.76 -10.06 5.41
N PHE A 37 7.24 -9.22 6.31
CA PHE A 37 5.85 -9.26 6.75
C PHE A 37 5.09 -8.07 6.16
N GLY A 38 4.50 -8.30 4.99
CA GLY A 38 3.69 -7.32 4.29
C GLY A 38 2.21 -7.36 4.67
N PRO A 39 1.38 -6.56 3.99
CA PRO A 39 -0.07 -6.56 4.19
C PRO A 39 -0.70 -7.93 3.86
N ARG A 40 -2.03 -8.07 3.79
CA ARG A 40 -2.74 -9.27 3.23
C ARG A 40 -3.56 -8.90 1.99
N ALA A 41 -3.44 -9.63 0.87
CA ALA A 41 -3.95 -9.15 -0.42
C ALA A 41 -5.39 -8.63 -0.29
N SER A 42 -5.61 -7.37 -0.67
CA SER A 42 -6.84 -6.63 -0.38
C SER A 42 -7.20 -5.68 -1.52
N THR A 43 -8.45 -5.19 -1.53
CA THR A 43 -8.92 -4.22 -2.52
C THR A 43 -9.26 -2.89 -1.89
N GLY A 44 -9.10 -1.80 -2.67
CA GLY A 44 -9.42 -0.44 -2.24
C GLY A 44 -8.52 0.13 -1.14
N GLY A 45 -7.38 -0.51 -0.83
CA GLY A 45 -6.27 0.13 -0.13
C GLY A 45 -5.58 1.15 -1.05
N GLN A 46 -4.70 1.98 -0.49
CA GLN A 46 -3.89 2.92 -1.27
C GLN A 46 -2.45 2.86 -0.81
N THR A 47 -1.53 2.98 -1.77
CA THR A 47 -0.12 3.14 -1.52
C THR A 47 0.32 4.59 -1.76
N VAL A 48 1.32 5.04 -1.00
CA VAL A 48 1.97 6.34 -1.19
C VAL A 48 3.48 6.13 -1.12
N THR A 49 4.19 6.48 -2.19
CA THR A 49 5.66 6.44 -2.23
C THR A 49 6.21 7.75 -1.72
N ASP A 50 7.12 7.68 -0.76
CA ASP A 50 7.84 8.85 -0.27
C ASP A 50 8.81 9.37 -1.34
N SER A 51 8.52 10.56 -1.88
CA SER A 51 9.32 11.23 -2.91
C SER A 51 10.76 11.55 -2.50
N ALA A 52 11.07 11.60 -1.19
CA ALA A 52 12.41 11.85 -0.69
C ALA A 52 13.21 10.57 -0.39
N SER A 53 12.59 9.39 -0.48
CA SER A 53 13.23 8.11 -0.15
C SER A 53 12.84 6.98 -1.11
N THR A 54 13.25 5.76 -0.80
CA THR A 54 12.87 4.54 -1.53
C THR A 54 11.84 3.73 -0.76
N VAL A 55 10.99 4.39 0.04
CA VAL A 55 9.97 3.72 0.86
C VAL A 55 8.59 3.96 0.27
N MET A 56 7.82 2.89 0.13
CA MET A 56 6.40 2.95 -0.19
C MET A 56 5.56 2.50 1.00
N TYR A 57 4.60 3.32 1.39
CA TYR A 57 3.66 3.00 2.46
C TYR A 57 2.37 2.42 1.88
N ASP A 58 1.83 1.39 2.52
CA ASP A 58 0.52 0.80 2.27
C ASP A 58 -0.37 1.00 3.50
N PHE A 59 -1.64 1.33 3.27
CA PHE A 59 -2.64 1.47 4.32
C PHE A 59 -4.00 0.94 3.83
N GLY A 60 -4.85 0.57 4.78
CA GLY A 60 -6.26 0.32 4.50
C GLY A 60 -6.53 -0.94 3.69
N GLY A 61 -7.63 -0.90 2.94
CA GLY A 61 -8.07 -1.98 2.08
C GLY A 61 -9.02 -2.96 2.76
N SER A 62 -9.71 -3.75 1.95
CA SER A 62 -10.70 -4.73 2.39
C SER A 62 -10.38 -6.11 1.85
N ARG A 63 -10.48 -7.13 2.71
CA ARG A 63 -10.32 -8.52 2.35
C ARG A 63 -11.40 -9.35 3.02
N SER A 64 -12.25 -9.99 2.22
CA SER A 64 -13.31 -10.88 2.72
C SER A 64 -14.21 -10.23 3.80
N GLY A 65 -14.52 -8.94 3.63
CA GLY A 65 -15.33 -8.15 4.56
C GLY A 65 -14.56 -7.52 5.72
N HIS A 66 -13.27 -7.85 5.91
CA HIS A 66 -12.41 -7.20 6.91
C HIS A 66 -11.73 -5.98 6.30
N VAL A 67 -12.04 -4.80 6.84
CA VAL A 67 -11.36 -3.55 6.50
C VAL A 67 -10.16 -3.36 7.44
N SER A 68 -8.97 -3.19 6.86
CA SER A 68 -7.72 -3.05 7.59
C SER A 68 -7.45 -1.58 7.95
N GLY A 69 -6.74 -1.37 9.06
CA GLY A 69 -6.08 -0.11 9.38
C GLY A 69 -4.58 -0.31 9.62
N SER A 70 -4.02 -1.46 9.27
CA SER A 70 -2.58 -1.68 9.41
C SER A 70 -1.79 -0.82 8.43
N VAL A 71 -0.60 -0.38 8.84
CA VAL A 71 0.34 0.34 8.00
C VAL A 71 1.54 -0.54 7.73
N PHE A 72 1.93 -0.65 6.46
CA PHE A 72 3.13 -1.38 6.04
C PHE A 72 4.02 -0.47 5.23
N ALA A 73 5.33 -0.71 5.28
CA ALA A 73 6.32 -0.02 4.49
C ALA A 73 7.13 -1.04 3.67
N LEU A 74 7.16 -0.85 2.36
CA LEU A 74 8.04 -1.56 1.45
C LEU A 74 9.30 -0.71 1.26
N ASP A 75 10.44 -1.25 1.67
CA ASP A 75 11.74 -0.75 1.23
C ASP A 75 11.96 -1.21 -0.21
N LEU A 76 11.89 -0.29 -1.17
CA LEU A 76 12.04 -0.54 -2.61
C LEU A 76 13.50 -0.74 -3.03
N GLY A 77 14.47 -0.48 -2.14
CA GLY A 77 15.88 -0.79 -2.37
C GLY A 77 16.22 -2.22 -1.96
N ALA A 78 15.60 -2.70 -0.88
CA ALA A 78 15.80 -4.04 -0.35
C ALA A 78 14.71 -5.06 -0.74
N ASP A 79 13.65 -4.61 -1.42
CA ASP A 79 12.44 -5.37 -1.70
C ASP A 79 11.93 -6.12 -0.46
N LYS A 80 11.73 -5.36 0.63
CA LYS A 80 11.36 -5.93 1.93
C LYS A 80 10.24 -5.15 2.60
N TRP A 81 9.17 -5.88 2.92
CA TRP A 81 8.08 -5.36 3.72
C TRP A 81 8.41 -5.35 5.21
N ASN A 82 7.99 -4.27 5.85
CA ASN A 82 8.06 -4.07 7.28
C ASN A 82 6.70 -3.59 7.78
N PHE A 83 6.29 -4.09 8.95
CA PHE A 83 5.15 -3.54 9.67
C PHE A 83 5.55 -2.20 10.30
N VAL A 84 4.70 -1.20 10.16
CA VAL A 84 4.88 0.11 10.81
C VAL A 84 3.88 0.20 11.94
N GLU A 85 4.38 0.32 13.17
CA GLU A 85 3.53 0.57 14.35
C GLU A 85 3.20 2.07 14.43
N PRO A 86 1.96 2.49 14.12
CA PRO A 86 1.61 3.89 14.09
C PRO A 86 1.51 4.43 15.53
N ARG A 87 1.91 5.68 15.73
CA ARG A 87 1.83 6.35 17.04
C ARG A 87 0.81 7.47 17.00
N GLY A 88 0.04 7.61 18.07
CA GLY A 88 -1.00 8.64 18.21
C GLY A 88 -2.34 8.26 17.59
N PRO A 89 -3.27 9.23 17.46
CA PRO A 89 -4.59 8.98 16.88
C PRO A 89 -4.46 8.59 15.40
N GLN A 90 -4.98 7.43 15.05
CA GLN A 90 -4.96 6.91 13.69
C GLN A 90 -6.35 7.08 13.03
N PRO A 91 -6.42 7.32 11.70
CA PRO A 91 -7.66 7.20 10.97
C PRO A 91 -8.32 5.83 11.17
N GLU A 92 -9.65 5.79 11.24
CA GLU A 92 -10.41 4.54 11.24
C GLU A 92 -10.02 3.67 10.03
N PRO A 93 -9.91 2.33 10.19
CA PRO A 93 -9.78 1.38 9.09
C PRO A 93 -10.72 1.69 7.93
N ARG A 94 -10.19 1.76 6.71
CA ARG A 94 -10.96 2.22 5.55
C ARG A 94 -10.56 1.58 4.22
N THR A 95 -11.49 1.57 3.27
CA THR A 95 -11.29 1.15 1.87
C THR A 95 -11.93 2.15 0.90
N GLY A 96 -11.46 2.18 -0.34
CA GLY A 96 -11.96 3.07 -1.40
C GLY A 96 -11.74 4.55 -1.11
N TYR A 97 -10.64 4.87 -0.42
CA TYR A 97 -10.26 6.23 -0.04
C TYR A 97 -9.18 6.78 -1.00
N SER A 98 -8.83 8.05 -0.85
CA SER A 98 -7.71 8.68 -1.57
C SER A 98 -6.58 9.03 -0.60
N ALA A 99 -5.34 8.88 -1.05
CA ALA A 99 -4.17 9.29 -0.30
C ALA A 99 -3.16 10.02 -1.19
N CYS A 100 -2.40 10.94 -0.59
CA CYS A 100 -1.30 11.63 -1.26
C CYS A 100 -0.22 12.06 -0.27
N GLN A 101 0.97 12.30 -0.79
CA GLN A 101 2.05 12.94 -0.04
C GLN A 101 2.05 14.45 -0.29
N SER A 102 2.34 15.23 0.75
CA SER A 102 2.77 16.63 0.61
C SER A 102 3.88 16.93 1.62
N GLY A 103 5.09 17.16 1.12
CA GLY A 103 6.30 17.21 1.94
C GLY A 103 6.50 15.90 2.69
N ASP A 104 6.76 15.98 4.00
CA ASP A 104 7.01 14.80 4.86
C ASP A 104 5.70 14.18 5.41
N LEU A 105 4.54 14.58 4.88
CA LEU A 105 3.22 14.19 5.39
C LEU A 105 2.45 13.35 4.37
N VAL A 106 1.78 12.32 4.87
CA VAL A 106 0.78 11.55 4.12
C VAL A 106 -0.62 11.96 4.56
N TYR A 107 -1.44 12.35 3.59
CA TYR A 107 -2.84 12.71 3.78
C TYR A 107 -3.73 11.57 3.31
N VAL A 108 -4.81 11.34 4.05
CA VAL A 108 -5.81 10.30 3.77
C VAL A 108 -7.20 10.96 3.84
N PHE A 109 -8.02 10.79 2.81
CA PHE A 109 -9.34 11.41 2.72
C PHE A 109 -10.42 10.45 2.22
N GLY A 110 -11.59 10.54 2.84
CA GLY A 110 -12.79 9.80 2.48
C GLY A 110 -12.67 8.28 2.71
N GLY A 111 -13.41 7.55 1.88
CA GLY A 111 -13.51 6.10 1.91
C GLY A 111 -14.73 5.59 2.68
N ARG A 112 -14.71 4.29 2.96
CA ARG A 112 -15.73 3.62 3.76
C ARG A 112 -15.10 2.77 4.86
N ASN A 113 -15.76 2.71 6.01
CA ASN A 113 -15.35 1.82 7.10
C ASN A 113 -15.87 0.38 6.93
N ALA A 114 -15.63 -0.46 7.94
CA ALA A 114 -16.07 -1.86 7.95
C ALA A 114 -17.60 -2.05 7.88
N LEU A 115 -18.38 -1.02 8.23
CA LEU A 115 -19.85 -1.03 8.13
C LEU A 115 -20.35 -0.50 6.79
N GLY A 116 -19.45 -0.12 5.88
CA GLY A 116 -19.79 0.51 4.60
C GLY A 116 -20.22 1.98 4.71
N GLN A 117 -20.06 2.59 5.90
CA GLN A 117 -20.39 4.00 6.12
C GLN A 117 -19.32 4.88 5.49
N VAL A 118 -19.73 6.01 4.91
CA VAL A 118 -18.81 7.01 4.35
C VAL A 118 -18.12 7.76 5.49
N LEU A 119 -16.81 7.97 5.33
CA LEU A 119 -15.93 8.70 6.27
C LEU A 119 -15.60 10.11 5.79
#